data_AF-A0A564ZNX5-F1
#
_entry.id   AF-A0A564ZNX5-F1
#
_cell.length_a   1.000
_cell.length_b   1.000
_cell.length_c   1.000
_cell.angle_alpha   90.00
_cell.angle_beta   90.00
_cell.angle_gamma   90.00
#
_symmetry.space_group_name_H-M   'P 1'
#
loop_
_entity.id
_entity.type
_entity.pdbx_description
1 polymer ?
#
loop_
_entity_poly.entity_id
_entity_poly.type
_entity_poly.pdbx_seq_one_letter_code
_entity_poly.pdbx_strand_id
1 'polypeptide(L)'
;MRRYGGATPTGFVDVLCPLLIPLHSFDPTIIKLPGQSHWRASFTVELTEETQGVLVRGRTGKFVPGEFANGGLWREIAKGRIVDVDERATLAHGEIYTGGTKSDLANAISQFRGTELLEIDQFGAAAKVLSGLAEFELVRIAEAAGYTVRRMPEDMARHLGSYRNYDFEFTKNAVTKKVEVKSIWGTNTRFARLIHSLTTRPHGDPSNWTEEQRRNYYPTSSCKFSTQDIFAVSVKGHPNFPRCGHRKVPTQPVMSHVVASVPLR
;
A
#
# COMPACT_ATOMS: atom_id res chain seq x y z
N MET A 1 10.77 0.65 -28.12
CA MET A 1 10.73 0.29 -26.68
C MET A 1 11.03 1.52 -25.81
N ARG A 2 10.02 2.16 -25.21
CA ARG A 2 10.22 3.30 -24.26
C ARG A 2 9.38 3.20 -22.98
N ARG A 3 8.47 2.22 -22.88
CA ARG A 3 7.45 2.14 -21.82
C ARG A 3 8.07 1.93 -20.43
N TYR A 4 9.02 1.00 -20.32
CA TYR A 4 9.73 0.68 -19.07
C TYR A 4 11.15 1.24 -18.98
N GLY A 5 11.53 2.18 -19.87
CA GLY A 5 12.87 2.76 -19.82
C GLY A 5 13.11 3.43 -18.46
N GLY A 6 14.14 2.97 -17.74
CA GLY A 6 14.47 3.35 -16.36
C GLY A 6 14.24 2.25 -15.32
N ALA A 7 13.42 1.23 -15.61
CA ALA A 7 13.16 0.13 -14.68
C ALA A 7 14.36 -0.84 -14.61
N THR A 8 14.69 -1.26 -13.39
CA THR A 8 15.74 -2.25 -13.13
C THR A 8 15.15 -3.67 -13.06
N PRO A 9 15.95 -4.74 -13.32
CA PRO A 9 15.49 -6.11 -13.09
C PRO A 9 14.99 -6.34 -11.66
N THR A 10 15.67 -5.78 -10.66
CA THR A 10 15.25 -5.80 -9.25
C THR A 10 13.89 -5.14 -9.06
N GLY A 11 13.66 -3.95 -9.63
CA GLY A 11 12.36 -3.29 -9.56
C GLY A 11 11.23 -4.09 -10.21
N PHE A 12 11.52 -4.86 -11.27
CA PHE A 12 10.53 -5.80 -11.81
C PHE A 12 10.25 -6.96 -10.88
N VAL A 13 11.27 -7.55 -10.27
CA VAL A 13 11.09 -8.62 -9.29
C VAL A 13 10.27 -8.12 -8.11
N ASP A 14 10.65 -7.01 -7.47
CA ASP A 14 9.97 -6.54 -6.25
C ASP A 14 8.54 -6.06 -6.51
N VAL A 15 8.26 -5.57 -7.72
CA VAL A 15 6.90 -5.17 -8.11
C VAL A 15 6.06 -6.38 -8.50
N LEU A 16 6.60 -7.31 -9.29
CA LEU A 16 5.82 -8.44 -9.84
C LEU A 16 5.76 -9.66 -8.91
N CYS A 17 6.73 -9.80 -8.02
CA CYS A 17 6.83 -10.91 -7.09
C CYS A 17 6.37 -10.46 -5.70
N PRO A 18 5.31 -11.07 -5.15
CA PRO A 18 4.90 -10.84 -3.78
C PRO A 18 6.00 -11.23 -2.79
N LEU A 19 5.97 -10.61 -1.60
CA LEU A 19 6.75 -11.10 -0.46
C LEU A 19 6.09 -12.33 0.13
N LEU A 20 6.89 -13.35 0.42
CA LEU A 20 6.45 -14.56 1.11
C LEU A 20 6.97 -14.51 2.54
N ILE A 21 6.07 -14.31 3.50
CA ILE A 21 6.41 -14.10 4.91
C ILE A 21 6.05 -15.35 5.71
N PRO A 22 7.02 -16.03 6.34
CA PRO A 22 6.74 -17.15 7.23
C PRO A 22 5.93 -16.72 8.45
N LEU A 23 5.04 -17.61 8.91
CA LEU A 23 4.37 -17.45 10.19
C LEU A 23 5.36 -17.64 11.34
N HIS A 24 5.32 -16.73 12.31
CA HIS A 24 6.02 -16.90 13.58
C HIS A 24 5.18 -17.79 14.53
N SER A 25 3.88 -17.50 14.63
CA SER A 25 2.96 -18.34 15.39
C SER A 25 1.54 -18.27 14.83
N PHE A 26 0.74 -19.27 15.16
CA PHE A 26 -0.63 -19.42 14.71
C PHE A 26 -1.49 -20.00 15.83
N ASP A 27 -2.62 -19.36 16.10
CA ASP A 27 -3.67 -19.84 17.02
C ASP A 27 -4.91 -20.22 16.19
N PRO A 28 -5.25 -21.52 16.10
CA PRO A 28 -6.39 -22.02 15.31
C PRO A 28 -7.75 -21.71 15.92
N THR A 29 -7.81 -21.10 17.11
CA THR A 29 -9.07 -20.82 17.79
C THR A 29 -9.95 -19.86 16.98
N ILE A 30 -11.07 -20.38 16.48
CA ILE A 30 -12.01 -19.59 15.66
C ILE A 30 -12.98 -18.83 16.55
N ILE A 31 -12.87 -17.51 16.50
CA ILE A 31 -13.72 -16.58 17.25
C ILE A 31 -14.37 -15.55 16.33
N LYS A 32 -15.43 -14.92 16.82
CA LYS A 32 -16.01 -13.72 16.20
C LYS A 32 -16.01 -12.62 17.25
N LEU A 33 -15.23 -11.57 17.00
CA LEU A 33 -15.11 -10.46 17.93
C LEU A 33 -16.32 -9.52 17.82
N PRO A 34 -16.74 -8.86 18.92
CA PRO A 34 -17.77 -7.84 18.88
C PRO A 34 -17.45 -6.75 17.85
N GLY A 35 -18.44 -6.35 17.06
CA GLY A 35 -18.29 -5.33 16.01
C GLY A 35 -17.69 -5.83 14.69
N GLN A 36 -17.23 -7.08 14.60
CA GLN A 36 -16.78 -7.68 13.34
C GLN A 36 -17.89 -8.51 12.69
N SER A 37 -17.95 -8.48 11.35
CA SER A 37 -18.91 -9.27 10.58
C SER A 37 -18.43 -10.70 10.30
N HIS A 38 -17.11 -10.93 10.30
CA HIS A 38 -16.47 -12.20 9.95
C HIS A 38 -15.99 -13.00 11.16
N TRP A 39 -15.77 -14.30 10.93
CA TRP A 39 -15.03 -15.17 11.84
C TRP A 39 -13.53 -15.05 11.57
N ARG A 40 -12.71 -15.24 12.61
CA ARG A 40 -11.25 -15.17 12.50
C ARG A 40 -10.54 -16.17 13.40
N ALA A 41 -9.34 -16.55 12.95
CA ALA A 41 -8.27 -17.09 13.78
C ALA A 41 -7.13 -16.05 13.86
N SER A 42 -6.09 -16.32 14.64
CA SER A 42 -5.01 -15.33 14.86
C SER A 42 -3.65 -15.88 14.47
N PHE A 43 -2.77 -14.99 14.03
CA PHE A 43 -1.39 -15.34 13.70
C PHE A 43 -0.44 -14.20 14.09
N THR A 44 0.86 -14.51 14.11
CA THR A 44 1.92 -13.51 14.17
C THR A 44 2.98 -13.76 13.11
N VAL A 45 3.66 -12.70 12.70
CA VAL A 45 4.83 -12.74 11.82
C VAL A 45 5.91 -11.82 12.39
N GLU A 46 7.17 -12.12 12.10
CA GLU A 46 8.30 -11.30 12.53
C GLU A 46 8.45 -10.04 11.66
N LEU A 47 8.79 -8.94 12.32
CA LEU A 47 9.24 -7.72 11.68
C LEU A 47 10.73 -7.84 11.38
N THR A 48 11.07 -7.91 10.10
CA THR A 48 12.46 -7.90 9.62
C THR A 48 12.73 -6.61 8.86
N GLU A 49 13.99 -6.37 8.49
CA GLU A 49 14.35 -5.23 7.64
C GLU A 49 13.60 -5.24 6.30
N GLU A 50 13.33 -6.43 5.76
CA GLU A 50 12.61 -6.62 4.50
C GLU A 50 11.10 -6.39 4.65
N THR A 51 10.51 -6.79 5.78
CA THR A 51 9.04 -6.79 5.95
C THR A 51 8.49 -5.56 6.67
N GLN A 52 9.32 -4.83 7.43
CA GLN A 52 8.88 -3.67 8.23
C GLN A 52 8.23 -2.55 7.40
N GLY A 53 8.61 -2.38 6.13
CA GLY A 53 8.04 -1.36 5.25
C GLY A 53 6.63 -1.68 4.76
N VAL A 54 6.22 -2.95 4.82
CA VAL A 54 4.93 -3.43 4.31
C VAL A 54 3.99 -3.95 5.40
N LEU A 55 4.53 -4.46 6.51
CA LEU A 55 3.78 -4.96 7.67
C LEU A 55 3.26 -3.79 8.50
N VAL A 56 2.14 -3.23 8.03
CA VAL A 56 1.42 -2.15 8.69
C VAL A 56 0.00 -2.60 9.03
N ARG A 57 -0.58 -2.03 10.09
CA ARG A 57 -1.99 -2.27 10.44
C ARG A 57 -2.92 -2.04 9.25
N GLY A 58 -3.77 -3.02 8.96
CA GLY A 58 -4.66 -3.06 7.82
C GLY A 58 -4.11 -3.76 6.58
N ARG A 59 -2.80 -4.01 6.49
CA ARG A 59 -2.18 -4.73 5.36
C ARG A 59 -2.84 -6.10 5.20
N THR A 60 -3.27 -6.40 3.98
CA THR A 60 -3.84 -7.70 3.61
C THR A 60 -2.85 -8.53 2.82
N GLY A 61 -2.97 -9.85 2.96
CA GLY A 61 -2.26 -10.84 2.15
C GLY A 61 -3.08 -12.11 1.99
N LYS A 62 -2.49 -13.12 1.37
CA LYS A 62 -3.08 -14.45 1.20
C LYS A 62 -2.19 -15.49 1.84
N PHE A 63 -2.78 -16.46 2.52
CA PHE A 63 -2.06 -17.63 2.96
C PHE A 63 -1.93 -18.62 1.82
N VAL A 64 -0.70 -19.02 1.54
CA VAL A 64 -0.37 -20.00 0.50
C VAL A 64 0.45 -21.15 1.11
N PRO A 65 0.45 -22.33 0.49
CA PRO A 65 1.25 -23.45 0.98
C PRO A 65 2.74 -23.13 1.02
N GLY A 66 3.46 -23.66 2.00
CA GLY A 66 4.90 -23.43 2.16
C GLY A 66 5.73 -23.93 0.97
N GLU A 67 5.28 -25.00 0.32
CA GLU A 67 5.92 -25.54 -0.87
C GLU A 67 5.93 -24.57 -2.05
N PHE A 68 5.05 -23.55 -2.08
CA PHE A 68 5.01 -22.55 -3.14
C PHE A 68 6.34 -21.79 -3.29
N ALA A 69 7.03 -21.50 -2.18
CA ALA A 69 8.34 -20.84 -2.21
C ALA A 69 9.41 -21.62 -2.98
N ASN A 70 9.22 -22.93 -3.14
CA ASN A 70 10.16 -23.83 -3.82
C ASN A 70 9.59 -24.38 -5.14
N GLY A 71 8.67 -23.65 -5.79
CA GLY A 71 8.09 -24.04 -7.07
C GLY A 71 6.87 -24.96 -6.97
N GLY A 72 6.31 -25.13 -5.77
CA GLY A 72 5.02 -25.79 -5.55
C GLY A 72 3.85 -25.04 -6.19
N LEU A 73 2.66 -25.64 -6.17
CA LEU A 73 1.47 -25.03 -6.77
C LEU A 73 0.93 -23.89 -5.89
N TRP A 74 0.70 -22.75 -6.53
CA TRP A 74 0.00 -21.63 -5.90
C TRP A 74 -1.48 -21.96 -5.67
N ARG A 75 -1.97 -21.73 -4.46
CA ARG A 75 -3.40 -21.71 -4.13
C ARG A 75 -3.65 -20.87 -2.89
N GLU A 76 -4.72 -20.08 -2.91
CA GLU A 76 -5.18 -19.36 -1.72
C GLU A 76 -5.81 -20.36 -0.73
N ILE A 77 -5.27 -20.44 0.48
CA ILE A 77 -5.84 -21.21 1.59
C ILE A 77 -6.84 -20.33 2.37
N ALA A 78 -6.40 -19.12 2.73
CA ALA A 78 -7.18 -18.13 3.46
C ALA A 78 -6.63 -16.72 3.18
N LYS A 79 -7.33 -15.70 3.67
CA LYS A 79 -6.86 -14.31 3.67
C LYS A 79 -6.22 -14.00 5.02
N GLY A 80 -5.15 -13.21 4.98
CA GLY A 80 -4.49 -12.65 6.15
C GLY A 80 -4.68 -11.14 6.20
N ARG A 81 -4.80 -10.59 7.40
CA ARG A 81 -4.76 -9.14 7.61
C ARG A 81 -4.00 -8.80 8.89
N ILE A 82 -3.06 -7.87 8.81
CA ILE A 82 -2.37 -7.33 9.98
C ILE A 82 -3.33 -6.45 10.76
N VAL A 83 -3.52 -6.76 12.04
CA VAL A 83 -4.39 -6.03 12.95
C VAL A 83 -3.63 -5.10 13.87
N ASP A 84 -2.37 -5.42 14.17
CA ASP A 84 -1.51 -4.60 15.02
C ASP A 84 -0.03 -4.86 14.75
N VAL A 85 0.83 -3.90 15.12
CA VAL A 85 2.28 -4.00 14.94
C VAL A 85 2.95 -3.60 16.26
N ASP A 86 3.60 -4.56 16.91
CA ASP A 86 4.40 -4.36 18.11
C ASP A 86 5.88 -4.23 17.72
N GLU A 87 6.32 -2.99 17.54
CA GLU A 87 7.71 -2.67 17.21
C GLU A 87 8.70 -3.04 18.33
N ARG A 88 8.23 -3.17 19.59
CA ARG A 88 9.11 -3.55 20.72
C ARG A 88 9.34 -5.05 20.75
N ALA A 89 8.29 -5.83 20.50
CA ALA A 89 8.38 -7.29 20.39
C ALA A 89 8.88 -7.74 19.01
N THR A 90 9.03 -6.82 18.05
CA THR A 90 9.37 -7.11 16.64
C THR A 90 8.37 -8.07 15.98
N LEU A 91 7.08 -7.91 16.30
CA LEU A 91 6.01 -8.78 15.80
C LEU A 91 4.88 -7.97 15.18
N ALA A 92 4.32 -8.48 14.09
CA ALA A 92 3.02 -8.05 13.59
C ALA A 92 1.96 -9.11 13.93
N HIS A 93 0.86 -8.66 14.56
CA HIS A 93 -0.28 -9.50 14.89
C HIS A 93 -1.30 -9.43 13.76
N GLY A 94 -1.87 -10.58 13.41
CA GLY A 94 -2.82 -10.67 12.32
C GLY A 94 -4.04 -11.54 12.59
N GLU A 95 -4.99 -11.44 11.67
CA GLU A 95 -6.20 -12.25 11.61
C GLU A 95 -6.25 -13.07 10.32
N ILE A 96 -6.63 -14.35 10.47
CA ILE A 96 -6.91 -15.24 9.34
C ILE A 96 -8.43 -15.30 9.14
N TYR A 97 -8.89 -15.11 7.91
CA TYR A 97 -10.30 -15.14 7.56
C TYR A 97 -10.52 -15.58 6.12
N THR A 98 -11.72 -16.06 5.78
CA THR A 98 -12.08 -16.45 4.40
C THR A 98 -13.11 -15.52 3.76
N GLY A 99 -13.73 -14.64 4.56
CA GLY A 99 -14.87 -13.82 4.13
C GLY A 99 -16.17 -14.61 4.01
N GLY A 100 -16.16 -15.89 4.37
CA GLY A 100 -17.32 -16.78 4.36
C GLY A 100 -17.84 -17.11 5.77
N THR A 101 -18.36 -18.32 5.91
CA THR A 101 -18.91 -18.86 7.15
C THR A 101 -17.83 -19.34 8.12
N LYS A 102 -18.23 -19.65 9.36
CA LYS A 102 -17.35 -20.31 10.33
C LYS A 102 -16.78 -21.63 9.80
N SER A 103 -17.61 -22.39 9.06
CA SER A 103 -17.23 -23.68 8.47
C SER A 103 -16.15 -23.50 7.40
N ASP A 104 -16.29 -22.49 6.55
CA ASP A 104 -15.29 -22.18 5.52
C ASP A 104 -13.94 -21.85 6.14
N LEU A 105 -13.94 -21.06 7.23
CA LEU A 105 -12.71 -20.79 7.97
C LEU A 105 -12.14 -22.05 8.64
N ALA A 106 -12.97 -22.90 9.24
CA ALA A 106 -12.51 -24.16 9.82
C ALA A 106 -11.85 -25.08 8.78
N ASN A 107 -12.42 -25.16 7.58
CA ASN A 107 -11.88 -25.91 6.45
C ASN A 107 -10.58 -25.31 5.90
N ALA A 108 -10.41 -23.99 5.95
CA ALA A 108 -9.15 -23.36 5.58
C ALA A 108 -8.07 -23.63 6.63
N ILE A 109 -8.41 -23.46 7.91
CA ILE A 109 -7.51 -23.67 9.06
C ILE A 109 -7.03 -25.12 9.13
N SER A 110 -7.89 -26.11 8.82
CA SER A 110 -7.48 -27.53 8.82
C SER A 110 -6.42 -27.88 7.77
N GLN A 111 -6.15 -26.98 6.82
CA GLN A 111 -5.10 -27.15 5.82
C GLN A 111 -3.75 -26.60 6.29
N PHE A 112 -3.70 -25.84 7.39
CA PHE A 112 -2.47 -25.29 7.92
C PHE A 112 -1.62 -26.40 8.55
N ARG A 113 -0.37 -26.48 8.13
CA ARG A 113 0.64 -27.43 8.62
C ARG A 113 1.73 -26.74 9.44
N GLY A 114 1.63 -25.42 9.60
CA GLY A 114 2.65 -24.59 10.24
C GLY A 114 3.78 -24.18 9.30
N THR A 115 3.63 -24.45 8.00
CA THR A 115 4.59 -24.10 6.95
C THR A 115 4.05 -23.04 5.99
N GLU A 116 2.80 -22.63 6.17
CA GLU A 116 2.13 -21.68 5.28
C GLU A 116 2.79 -20.31 5.34
N LEU A 117 2.76 -19.62 4.20
CA LEU A 117 3.37 -18.32 4.01
C LEU A 117 2.27 -17.28 3.84
N LEU A 118 2.44 -16.12 4.45
CA LEU A 118 1.65 -14.94 4.15
C LEU A 118 2.25 -14.23 2.93
N GLU A 119 1.57 -14.35 1.80
CA GLU A 119 1.89 -13.67 0.55
C GLU A 119 1.34 -12.23 0.57
N ILE A 120 2.21 -11.23 0.42
CA ILE A 120 1.84 -9.82 0.35
C ILE A 120 2.36 -9.19 -0.95
N ASP A 121 1.43 -8.65 -1.74
CA ASP A 121 1.75 -7.76 -2.86
C ASP A 121 2.31 -6.44 -2.34
N GLN A 122 3.60 -6.21 -2.55
CA GLN A 122 4.28 -5.00 -2.06
C GLN A 122 3.71 -3.74 -2.71
N PHE A 123 3.52 -3.75 -4.03
CA PHE A 123 3.17 -2.55 -4.83
C PHE A 123 1.87 -2.72 -5.64
N GLY A 124 1.08 -3.77 -5.41
CA GLY A 124 -0.23 -3.96 -6.06
C GLY A 124 -0.14 -4.15 -7.58
N ALA A 125 0.81 -4.96 -8.07
CA ALA A 125 1.13 -5.06 -9.50
C ALA A 125 0.02 -5.63 -10.37
N ALA A 126 -0.93 -6.39 -9.80
CA ALA A 126 -1.99 -7.08 -10.53
C ALA A 126 -2.83 -6.18 -11.46
N ALA A 127 -2.83 -4.85 -11.26
CA ALA A 127 -3.53 -3.91 -12.15
C ALA A 127 -2.63 -2.84 -12.80
N LYS A 128 -1.44 -2.51 -12.25
CA LYS A 128 -0.71 -1.28 -12.63
C LYS A 128 0.82 -1.38 -12.44
N VAL A 129 1.50 -2.28 -13.16
CA VAL A 129 2.97 -2.44 -13.11
C VAL A 129 3.75 -1.11 -13.20
N LEU A 130 3.34 -0.17 -14.07
CA LEU A 130 4.02 1.13 -14.19
C LEU A 130 3.84 2.04 -12.97
N SER A 131 2.70 1.94 -12.26
CA SER A 131 2.52 2.64 -10.99
C SER A 131 3.40 2.00 -9.92
N GLY A 132 3.39 0.67 -9.84
CA GLY A 132 4.24 -0.06 -8.89
C GLY A 132 5.73 0.22 -9.08
N LEU A 133 6.22 0.30 -10.33
CA LEU A 133 7.60 0.70 -10.61
C LEU A 133 7.92 2.13 -10.19
N ALA A 134 6.98 3.06 -10.35
CA ALA A 134 7.18 4.45 -9.90
C ALA A 134 7.20 4.56 -8.36
N GLU A 135 6.34 3.80 -7.69
CA GLU A 135 6.33 3.65 -6.23
C GLU A 135 7.65 3.04 -5.74
N PHE A 136 8.08 1.92 -6.34
CA PHE A 136 9.34 1.24 -6.02
C PHE A 136 10.55 2.19 -6.10
N GLU A 137 10.73 2.88 -7.23
CA GLU A 137 11.87 3.79 -7.41
C GLU A 137 11.84 4.96 -6.41
N LEU A 138 10.64 5.49 -6.10
CA LEU A 138 10.51 6.54 -5.08
C LEU A 138 10.93 6.03 -3.69
N VAL A 139 10.52 4.83 -3.31
CA VAL A 139 10.91 4.19 -2.05
C VAL A 139 12.43 4.07 -1.97
N ARG A 140 13.07 3.53 -3.02
CA ARG A 140 14.54 3.36 -3.05
C ARG A 140 15.28 4.70 -2.94
N ILE A 141 14.81 5.74 -3.63
CA ILE A 141 15.38 7.10 -3.53
C ILE A 141 15.25 7.64 -2.11
N ALA A 142 14.08 7.47 -1.48
CA ALA A 142 13.84 7.94 -0.13
C ALA A 142 14.70 7.20 0.91
N GLU A 143 14.78 5.87 0.82
CA GLU A 143 15.63 5.04 1.69
C GLU A 143 17.12 5.40 1.54
N ALA A 144 17.60 5.57 0.30
CA ALA A 144 18.97 6.03 0.05
C ALA A 144 19.24 7.44 0.60
N ALA A 145 18.21 8.27 0.71
CA ALA A 145 18.28 9.58 1.37
C ALA A 145 18.13 9.48 2.91
N GLY A 146 18.07 8.29 3.49
CA GLY A 146 18.00 8.03 4.93
C GLY A 146 16.60 8.21 5.53
N TYR A 147 15.55 8.01 4.74
CA TYR A 147 14.19 7.92 5.26
C TYR A 147 13.82 6.47 5.59
N THR A 148 13.08 6.26 6.68
CA THR A 148 12.30 5.04 6.87
C THR A 148 10.98 5.19 6.12
N VAL A 149 10.66 4.24 5.25
CA VAL A 149 9.47 4.31 4.39
C VAL A 149 8.49 3.20 4.77
N ARG A 150 7.21 3.57 4.95
CA ARG A 150 6.10 2.62 5.17
C ARG A 150 5.06 2.79 4.09
N ARG A 151 4.66 1.69 3.43
CA ARG A 151 3.55 1.71 2.47
C ARG A 151 2.23 1.45 3.17
N MET A 152 1.27 2.34 2.98
CA MET A 152 -0.06 2.21 3.57
C MET A 152 -0.88 1.10 2.90
N PRO A 153 -1.82 0.47 3.63
CA PRO A 153 -2.67 -0.55 3.05
C PRO A 153 -3.64 0.09 2.05
N GLU A 154 -3.89 -0.62 0.93
CA GLU A 154 -4.75 -0.14 -0.15
C GLU A 154 -6.23 -0.10 0.23
N ASP A 155 -6.63 -0.87 1.23
CA ASP A 155 -7.97 -0.88 1.83
C ASP A 155 -7.86 -1.16 3.33
N MET A 156 -8.76 -0.59 4.12
CA MET A 156 -8.80 -0.77 5.57
C MET A 156 -10.16 -1.30 5.99
N ALA A 157 -10.15 -2.43 6.69
CA ALA A 157 -11.37 -2.97 7.28
C ALA A 157 -11.92 -2.02 8.35
N ARG A 158 -13.25 -1.88 8.37
CA ARG A 158 -13.96 -0.92 9.26
C ARG A 158 -13.58 -1.07 10.74
N HIS A 159 -13.34 -2.29 11.20
CA HIS A 159 -12.97 -2.55 12.60
C HIS A 159 -11.53 -2.16 12.96
N LEU A 160 -10.69 -1.87 11.96
CA LEU A 160 -9.31 -1.44 12.16
C LEU A 160 -9.12 0.07 12.06
N GLY A 161 -10.10 0.79 11.51
CA GLY A 161 -10.10 2.24 11.39
C GLY A 161 -10.63 2.73 10.04
N SER A 162 -10.18 3.92 9.66
CA SER A 162 -10.56 4.61 8.43
C SER A 162 -9.48 4.52 7.36
N TYR A 163 -9.93 4.55 6.10
CA TYR A 163 -9.07 4.50 4.92
C TYR A 163 -7.99 5.58 4.94
N ARG A 164 -6.72 5.19 4.75
CA ARG A 164 -5.60 6.12 4.55
C ARG A 164 -5.64 6.60 3.11
N ASN A 165 -5.81 7.90 2.91
CA ASN A 165 -5.91 8.50 1.58
C ASN A 165 -4.55 9.00 1.07
N TYR A 166 -3.50 8.24 1.40
CA TYR A 166 -2.12 8.47 0.96
C TYR A 166 -1.40 7.12 0.85
N ASP A 167 -0.49 7.01 -0.11
CA ASP A 167 0.21 5.75 -0.41
C ASP A 167 1.33 5.40 0.61
N PHE A 168 2.06 6.39 1.16
CA PHE A 168 3.23 6.15 2.03
C PHE A 168 3.38 7.10 3.22
N GLU A 169 4.12 6.66 4.24
CA GLU A 169 4.69 7.50 5.30
C GLU A 169 6.22 7.49 5.22
N PHE A 170 6.82 8.67 5.07
CA PHE A 170 8.27 8.84 5.04
C PHE A 170 8.71 9.49 6.34
N THR A 171 9.54 8.81 7.12
CA THR A 171 10.00 9.28 8.43
C THR A 171 11.49 9.55 8.41
N LYS A 172 11.90 10.74 8.86
CA LYS A 172 13.30 11.11 9.07
C LYS A 172 13.40 12.12 10.20
N ASN A 173 14.36 11.95 11.11
CA ASN A 173 14.55 12.80 12.29
C ASN A 173 13.26 12.99 13.11
N ALA A 174 12.54 11.89 13.36
CA ALA A 174 11.24 11.85 14.05
C ALA A 174 10.10 12.66 13.41
N VAL A 175 10.30 13.17 12.18
CA VAL A 175 9.25 13.84 11.41
C VAL A 175 8.73 12.86 10.36
N THR A 176 7.42 12.60 10.41
CA THR A 176 6.72 11.78 9.42
C THR A 176 5.97 12.65 8.43
N LYS A 177 6.11 12.34 7.14
CA LYS A 177 5.40 12.97 6.03
C LYS A 177 4.55 11.95 5.30
N LYS A 178 3.29 12.30 5.05
CA LYS A 178 2.33 11.51 4.29
C LYS A 178 2.51 11.82 2.81
N VAL A 179 2.82 10.79 2.02
CA VAL A 179 3.17 10.93 0.62
C VAL A 179 2.18 10.15 -0.22
N GLU A 180 1.58 10.84 -1.18
CA GLU A 180 0.73 10.23 -2.20
C GLU A 180 1.49 10.22 -3.53
N VAL A 181 1.47 9.07 -4.22
CA VAL A 181 2.25 8.84 -5.43
C VAL A 181 1.31 8.60 -6.60
N LYS A 182 1.51 9.33 -7.69
CA LYS A 182 0.73 9.14 -8.91
C LYS A 182 1.62 9.07 -10.14
N SER A 183 1.37 8.05 -10.94
CA SER A 183 2.04 7.81 -12.21
C SER A 183 1.14 8.33 -13.33
N ILE A 184 1.51 9.44 -13.97
CA ILE A 184 0.70 10.08 -15.02
C ILE A 184 1.30 9.74 -16.38
N TRP A 185 0.53 8.99 -17.18
CA TRP A 185 0.94 8.49 -18.49
C TRP A 185 -0.09 8.87 -19.55
N GLY A 186 0.34 9.47 -20.65
CA GLY A 186 -0.55 9.78 -21.78
C GLY A 186 -1.64 10.82 -21.49
N THR A 187 -1.77 11.28 -20.25
CA THR A 187 -2.71 12.32 -19.86
C THR A 187 -2.15 13.69 -20.21
N ASN A 188 -2.91 14.49 -20.96
CA ASN A 188 -2.62 15.91 -21.09
C ASN A 188 -2.73 16.56 -19.70
N THR A 189 -1.60 16.91 -19.10
CA THR A 189 -1.54 17.44 -17.73
C THR A 189 -2.27 18.77 -17.56
N ARG A 190 -2.58 19.49 -18.66
CA ARG A 190 -3.46 20.68 -18.62
C ARG A 190 -4.91 20.34 -18.25
N PHE A 191 -5.33 19.09 -18.45
CA PHE A 191 -6.69 18.59 -18.20
C PHE A 191 -6.72 17.39 -17.26
N ALA A 192 -5.57 16.96 -16.72
CA ALA A 192 -5.48 15.82 -15.83
C ALA A 192 -6.25 16.13 -14.54
N ARG A 193 -7.36 15.43 -14.32
CA ARG A 193 -8.00 15.35 -13.00
C ARG A 193 -7.39 14.17 -12.27
N LEU A 194 -6.89 14.41 -11.07
CA LEU A 194 -6.38 13.36 -10.19
C LEU A 194 -7.59 12.78 -9.46
N ILE A 195 -7.95 11.54 -9.78
CA ILE A 195 -9.23 10.92 -9.41
C ILE A 195 -9.01 9.82 -8.36
N HIS A 196 -9.76 9.89 -7.25
CA HIS A 196 -9.94 8.79 -6.29
C HIS A 196 -11.36 8.25 -6.31
N SER A 197 -11.57 7.11 -5.64
CA SER A 197 -12.90 6.60 -5.30
C SER A 197 -13.68 7.60 -4.44
N LEU A 198 -14.98 7.74 -4.71
CA LEU A 198 -15.92 8.47 -3.84
C LEU A 198 -15.99 7.77 -2.48
N THR A 199 -16.19 8.51 -1.41
CA THR A 199 -16.50 7.90 -0.10
C THR A 199 -17.99 7.72 0.05
N THR A 200 -18.42 6.62 0.67
CA THR A 200 -19.83 6.41 1.00
C THR A 200 -20.34 7.53 1.91
N ARG A 201 -21.50 8.08 1.57
CA ARG A 201 -22.16 9.10 2.38
C ARG A 201 -22.54 8.53 3.75
N PRO A 202 -22.14 9.18 4.87
CA PRO A 202 -22.63 8.79 6.19
C PRO A 202 -24.16 8.79 6.24
N HIS A 203 -24.74 7.84 6.99
CA HIS A 203 -26.19 7.78 7.18
C HIS A 203 -26.68 8.96 8.03
N GLY A 204 -27.90 9.44 7.77
CA GLY A 204 -28.54 10.53 8.50
C GLY A 204 -28.33 11.92 7.87
N ASP A 205 -28.88 12.93 8.53
CA ASP A 205 -28.80 14.33 8.11
C ASP A 205 -27.35 14.85 8.24
N PRO A 206 -26.73 15.39 7.16
CA PRO A 206 -25.41 16.02 7.21
C PRO A 206 -25.22 17.07 8.30
N SER A 207 -26.29 17.76 8.70
CA SER A 207 -26.27 18.73 9.80
C SER A 207 -25.83 18.08 11.13
N ASN A 208 -26.12 16.79 11.32
CA ASN A 208 -25.88 16.04 12.55
C ASN A 208 -24.65 15.13 12.50
N TRP A 209 -23.89 15.15 11.40
CA TRP A 209 -22.69 14.31 11.30
C TRP A 209 -21.64 14.70 12.33
N THR A 210 -20.95 13.71 12.87
CA THR A 210 -19.78 13.92 13.72
C THR A 210 -18.66 14.59 12.91
N GLU A 211 -17.73 15.22 13.62
CA GLU A 211 -16.57 15.85 12.96
C GLU A 211 -15.75 14.84 12.17
N GLU A 212 -15.60 13.63 12.69
CA GLU A 212 -14.94 12.52 11.99
C GLU A 212 -15.69 12.12 10.71
N GLN A 213 -17.02 12.01 10.75
CA GLN A 213 -17.83 11.69 9.57
C GLN A 213 -17.71 12.77 8.49
N ARG A 214 -17.75 14.05 8.88
CA ARG A 214 -17.57 15.18 7.95
C ARG A 214 -16.18 15.17 7.33
N ARG A 215 -15.14 14.94 8.14
CA ARG A 215 -13.74 14.88 7.69
C ARG A 215 -13.48 13.72 6.73
N ASN A 216 -14.25 12.64 6.83
CA ASN A 216 -14.09 11.45 6.00
C ASN A 216 -15.03 11.38 4.79
N TYR A 217 -15.99 12.30 4.64
CA TYR A 217 -16.92 12.34 3.50
C TYR A 217 -16.48 13.28 2.37
N TYR A 218 -16.35 12.73 1.17
CA TYR A 218 -15.94 13.38 -0.06
C TYR A 218 -16.88 13.01 -1.21
N PRO A 219 -17.77 13.93 -1.63
CA PRO A 219 -18.79 13.67 -2.64
C PRO A 219 -18.24 13.68 -4.07
N THR A 220 -16.97 14.04 -4.27
CA THR A 220 -16.34 14.10 -5.59
C THR A 220 -15.03 13.31 -5.60
N SER A 221 -14.73 12.71 -6.75
CA SER A 221 -13.59 11.84 -6.98
C SER A 221 -12.33 12.67 -7.25
N SER A 222 -11.88 13.45 -6.28
CA SER A 222 -10.66 14.27 -6.37
C SER A 222 -9.59 13.82 -5.36
N CYS A 223 -8.30 14.01 -5.70
CA CYS A 223 -7.21 13.76 -4.77
C CYS A 223 -7.36 14.55 -3.46
N LYS A 224 -7.17 13.86 -2.33
CA LYS A 224 -7.34 14.46 -1.01
C LYS A 224 -6.07 15.19 -0.58
N PHE A 225 -5.85 16.38 -1.15
CA PHE A 225 -4.67 17.19 -0.87
C PHE A 225 -4.51 17.56 0.61
N SER A 226 -5.60 17.66 1.37
CA SER A 226 -5.54 17.97 2.81
C SER A 226 -5.12 16.80 3.69
N THR A 227 -5.05 15.57 3.16
CA THR A 227 -4.68 14.38 3.94
C THR A 227 -3.24 13.93 3.71
N GLN A 228 -2.49 14.66 2.88
CA GLN A 228 -1.13 14.33 2.45
C GLN A 228 -0.23 15.56 2.60
N ASP A 229 1.03 15.35 2.99
CA ASP A 229 2.03 16.41 3.06
C ASP A 229 2.71 16.63 1.70
N ILE A 230 2.85 15.56 0.91
CA ILE A 230 3.59 15.54 -0.34
C ILE A 230 2.77 14.80 -1.39
N PHE A 231 2.69 15.38 -2.59
CA PHE A 231 2.12 14.74 -3.76
C PHE A 231 3.23 14.51 -4.80
N ALA A 232 3.67 13.26 -4.96
CA ALA A 232 4.75 12.89 -5.85
C ALA A 232 4.19 12.41 -7.19
N VAL A 233 4.63 13.03 -8.28
CA VAL A 233 4.15 12.70 -9.63
C VAL A 233 5.30 12.25 -10.52
N SER A 234 5.16 11.08 -11.12
CA SER A 234 5.99 10.66 -12.25
C SER A 234 5.29 11.04 -13.55
N VAL A 235 5.94 11.86 -14.39
CA VAL A 235 5.41 12.32 -15.68
C VAL A 235 6.29 11.75 -16.79
N LYS A 236 5.70 10.96 -17.69
CA LYS A 236 6.34 10.63 -18.98
C LYS A 236 5.52 11.22 -20.12
N GLY A 237 5.92 12.42 -20.55
CA GLY A 237 5.35 13.14 -21.70
C GLY A 237 6.46 13.62 -22.65
N HIS A 238 6.11 13.78 -23.93
CA HIS A 238 6.97 14.31 -25.01
C HIS A 238 7.77 15.56 -24.58
N PRO A 239 8.98 15.83 -25.13
CA PRO A 239 9.90 16.90 -24.71
C PRO A 239 9.39 18.35 -24.85
N ASN A 240 8.13 18.58 -25.19
CA ASN A 240 7.54 19.90 -25.32
C ASN A 240 6.85 20.34 -24.02
N PHE A 241 7.64 20.50 -22.96
CA PHE A 241 7.29 21.43 -21.90
C PHE A 241 7.61 22.85 -22.39
N PRO A 242 6.65 23.79 -22.49
CA PRO A 242 7.01 25.19 -22.62
C PRO A 242 7.75 25.58 -21.34
N ARG A 243 9.02 25.94 -21.50
CA ARG A 243 9.84 26.50 -20.42
C ARG A 243 9.11 27.71 -19.85
N CYS A 244 8.81 27.69 -18.55
CA CYS A 244 8.48 28.93 -17.86
C CYS A 244 9.72 29.82 -17.96
N GLY A 245 9.59 30.95 -18.64
CA GLY A 245 10.72 31.75 -19.07
C GLY A 245 11.46 32.35 -17.89
N HIS A 246 12.74 31.99 -17.72
CA HIS A 246 13.83 32.92 -17.47
C HIS A 246 15.17 32.27 -17.86
N ARG A 247 16.01 33.10 -18.48
CA ARG A 247 17.38 32.97 -19.04
C ARG A 247 18.06 31.58 -19.13
N LYS A 248 18.62 31.34 -20.33
CA LYS A 248 19.48 30.20 -20.71
C LYS A 248 20.76 30.14 -19.85
N VAL A 249 21.07 28.94 -19.33
CA VAL A 249 22.43 28.46 -19.05
C VAL A 249 22.55 27.06 -19.68
N PRO A 250 23.67 26.69 -20.33
CA PRO A 250 23.79 25.41 -21.02
C PRO A 250 24.37 24.33 -20.10
N THR A 251 23.68 23.19 -19.94
CA THR A 251 24.30 21.95 -19.45
C THR A 251 23.65 20.69 -20.04
N GLN A 252 24.50 19.67 -20.17
CA GLN A 252 24.41 18.31 -20.73
C GLN A 252 23.25 17.41 -20.24
N PRO A 253 23.03 16.20 -20.82
CA PRO A 253 21.77 15.47 -20.68
C PRO A 253 21.65 14.84 -19.29
N VAL A 254 20.71 15.36 -18.49
CA VAL A 254 20.40 14.84 -17.15
C VAL A 254 19.20 13.90 -17.23
N MET A 255 19.32 12.78 -16.51
CA MET A 255 18.28 11.80 -16.24
C MET A 255 16.94 12.47 -15.91
N SER A 256 15.85 11.92 -16.44
CA SER A 256 14.49 12.42 -16.24
C SER A 256 14.16 12.53 -14.74
N HIS A 257 13.98 13.78 -14.31
CA HIS A 257 13.69 14.21 -12.95
C HIS A 257 12.37 13.65 -12.39
N VAL A 258 12.44 13.10 -11.17
CA VAL A 258 11.34 13.17 -10.19
C VAL A 258 11.47 14.53 -9.50
N VAL A 259 10.73 15.55 -9.97
CA VAL A 259 10.60 16.82 -9.24
C VAL A 259 9.21 17.40 -9.44
N ALA A 260 8.40 17.34 -8.39
CA ALA A 260 7.43 18.37 -8.01
C ALA A 260 6.98 18.10 -6.57
N SER A 261 7.78 18.52 -5.58
CA SER A 261 7.28 18.66 -4.21
C SER A 261 6.57 20.02 -4.13
N VAL A 262 5.25 20.03 -3.99
CA VAL A 262 4.53 21.23 -3.55
C VAL A 262 4.39 21.12 -2.04
N PRO A 263 5.14 21.90 -1.23
CA PRO A 263 4.80 22.03 0.18
C PRO A 263 3.45 22.71 0.28
N LEU A 264 2.43 21.97 0.69
CA LEU A 264 1.14 22.55 1.06
C LEU A 264 1.31 23.16 2.45
N ARG A 265 1.02 24.46 2.56
CA ARG A 265 1.05 25.23 3.80
C ARG A 265 -0.06 24.80 4.75
#